data_AF-A0A1B8W9W9-F1
#
_entry.id   AF-A0A1B8W9W9-F1
#
_cell.length_a   1.000
_cell.length_b   1.000
_cell.length_c   1.000
_cell.angle_alpha   90.00
_cell.angle_beta   90.00
_cell.angle_gamma   90.00
#
_symmetry.space_group_name_H-M   'P 1'
#
loop_
_entity.id
_entity.type
_entity.pdbx_description
1 polymer ?
#
loop_
_entity_poly.entity_id
_entity_poly.type
_entity_poly.pdbx_seq_one_letter_code
_entity_poly.pdbx_strand_id
1 'polypeptide(L)'
;MESEPLFVVSREDWSLHRKGYEDQARHQEKVHEAIKQNLPDLVSDESIVLSDGRRTIKVPIKSLDESHFIYNYNKKQHVGQGDGDSQVGDVLGVDPQAAKGPGKGQDAGDQPGEDVVDTEISIDQLEDMLFEELELPNLEQKQKDQLQTTEIVFHDIRKKGIMSNIDKKRTLIENLRRNANAGKSGIGGISPDDLRYKTWNEIVKPQSNAVILALMDTSGSMGSFEKYCARSFFFWMTRFLRRKYEHVEIVFIAHHTEAKEVTEEEFFNRGESGGTICSSAYQKAIEVIDSRYPTSNWNIYPFHFSDGDNLTSDNERCVKLIGQLMERSNMFGYGEVNQYNRSSTLMSAYKHISHKKFMYSVIKEKGEVYKALKTFFSKQVSGA
;
A
#
# COMPACT_ATOMS: atom_id res chain seq x y z
N MET A 1 16.05 -71.67 1.26
CA MET A 1 16.90 -70.56 1.70
C MET A 1 16.71 -69.45 0.69
N GLU A 2 15.74 -68.58 0.93
CA GLU A 2 15.55 -67.37 0.13
C GLU A 2 16.56 -66.32 0.61
N SER A 3 17.39 -65.83 -0.30
CA SER A 3 18.35 -64.78 -0.04
C SER A 3 17.64 -63.44 0.02
N GLU A 4 17.48 -62.89 1.23
CA GLU A 4 17.06 -61.50 1.38
C GLU A 4 18.10 -60.56 0.74
N PRO A 5 17.66 -59.54 -0.01
CA PRO A 5 18.59 -58.63 -0.64
C PRO A 5 19.19 -57.64 0.38
N LEU A 6 20.52 -57.53 0.34
CA LEU A 6 21.34 -56.57 1.08
C LEU A 6 21.23 -55.15 0.50
N PHE A 7 20.11 -54.47 0.70
CA PHE A 7 20.08 -53.01 0.52
C PHE A 7 19.53 -52.30 1.76
N VAL A 8 20.32 -51.34 2.23
CA VAL A 8 19.92 -50.37 3.25
C VAL A 8 19.25 -49.22 2.52
N VAL A 9 17.93 -49.09 2.67
CA VAL A 9 17.20 -47.89 2.24
C VAL A 9 17.40 -46.83 3.32
N SER A 10 18.34 -45.90 3.15
CA SER A 10 18.37 -44.71 4.00
C SER A 10 17.23 -43.78 3.58
N ARG A 11 16.32 -43.50 4.52
CA ARG A 11 15.40 -42.37 4.40
C ARG A 11 16.09 -41.17 5.03
N GLU A 12 16.78 -40.40 4.21
CA GLU A 12 17.26 -39.08 4.63
C GLU A 12 16.04 -38.18 4.80
N ASP A 13 15.89 -37.57 5.98
CA ASP A 13 14.85 -36.59 6.22
C ASP A 13 15.26 -35.24 5.61
N TRP A 14 14.79 -35.00 4.39
CA TRP A 14 15.02 -33.76 3.65
C TRP A 14 14.30 -32.55 4.26
N SER A 15 13.54 -32.71 5.36
CA SER A 15 12.90 -31.60 6.09
C SER A 15 13.92 -30.56 6.57
N LEU A 16 15.10 -30.99 7.02
CA LEU A 16 16.17 -30.12 7.50
C LEU A 16 16.74 -29.20 6.41
N HIS A 17 16.69 -29.59 5.14
CA HIS A 17 17.15 -28.76 4.01
C HIS A 17 16.14 -27.66 3.64
N ARG A 18 14.86 -27.78 4.02
CA ARG A 18 13.84 -26.74 3.79
C ARG A 18 13.75 -25.73 4.92
N LYS A 19 14.34 -26.03 6.08
CA LYS A 19 14.26 -25.19 7.27
C LYS A 19 14.77 -23.76 7.03
N GLY A 20 15.84 -23.59 6.25
CA GLY A 20 16.33 -22.26 5.88
C GLY A 20 15.33 -21.45 5.04
N TYR A 21 14.64 -22.10 4.09
CA TYR A 21 13.60 -21.45 3.29
C TYR A 21 12.36 -21.12 4.13
N GLU A 22 11.94 -22.03 5.02
CA GLU A 22 10.81 -21.84 5.91
C GLU A 22 11.06 -20.73 6.95
N ASP A 23 12.27 -20.66 7.51
CA ASP A 23 12.68 -19.60 8.44
C ASP A 23 12.79 -18.25 7.71
N GLN A 24 13.31 -18.23 6.48
CA GLN A 24 13.32 -17.03 5.63
C GLN A 24 11.90 -16.55 5.31
N ALA A 25 10.99 -17.47 4.95
CA ALA A 25 9.60 -17.14 4.67
C ALA A 25 8.90 -16.56 5.91
N ARG A 26 9.11 -17.17 7.08
CA ARG A 26 8.58 -16.67 8.36
C ARG A 26 9.15 -15.31 8.74
N HIS A 27 10.44 -15.10 8.49
CA HIS A 27 11.06 -13.79 8.70
C HIS A 27 10.42 -12.74 7.78
N GLN A 28 10.26 -13.04 6.49
CA GLN A 28 9.58 -12.16 5.54
C GLN A 28 8.14 -11.86 5.96
N GLU A 29 7.41 -12.85 6.46
CA GLU A 29 6.04 -12.67 6.98
C GLU A 29 6.01 -11.73 8.20
N LYS A 30 6.91 -11.92 9.16
CA LYS A 30 7.03 -11.02 10.33
C LYS A 30 7.43 -9.60 9.94
N VAL A 31 8.36 -9.44 8.99
CA VAL A 31 8.74 -8.14 8.44
C VAL A 31 7.50 -7.49 7.81
N HIS A 32 6.75 -8.24 7.00
CA HIS A 32 5.54 -7.76 6.35
C HIS A 32 4.46 -7.34 7.36
N GLU A 33 4.24 -8.11 8.42
CA GLU A 33 3.33 -7.76 9.51
C GLU A 33 3.79 -6.51 10.28
N ALA A 34 5.08 -6.40 10.60
CA ALA A 34 5.64 -5.24 11.29
C ALA A 34 5.51 -3.96 10.44
N ILE A 35 5.76 -4.05 9.13
CA ILE A 35 5.51 -2.94 8.21
C ILE A 35 4.03 -2.58 8.22
N LYS A 36 3.13 -3.57 8.11
CA LYS A 36 1.69 -3.33 8.06
C LYS A 36 1.18 -2.61 9.32
N GLN A 37 1.73 -2.95 10.48
CA GLN A 37 1.41 -2.28 11.75
C GLN A 37 1.94 -0.83 11.79
N ASN A 38 3.12 -0.59 11.22
CA ASN A 38 3.78 0.73 11.20
C ASN A 38 3.47 1.56 9.94
N LEU A 39 2.65 1.06 9.00
CA LEU A 39 2.28 1.76 7.76
C LEU A 39 1.76 3.18 7.99
N PRO A 40 0.86 3.44 8.97
CA PRO A 40 0.36 4.80 9.20
C PRO A 40 1.48 5.79 9.53
N ASP A 41 2.45 5.37 10.35
CA ASP A 41 3.56 6.21 10.77
C ASP A 41 4.55 6.43 9.63
N LEU A 42 4.86 5.37 8.86
CA LEU A 42 5.77 5.43 7.72
C LEU A 42 5.23 6.32 6.59
N VAL A 43 3.94 6.20 6.24
CA VAL A 43 3.27 7.04 5.24
C VAL A 43 3.28 8.52 5.66
N SER A 44 3.34 8.76 6.97
CA SER A 44 3.33 10.08 7.59
C SER A 44 4.73 10.61 7.94
N ASP A 45 5.79 10.00 7.43
CA ASP A 45 7.14 10.52 7.55
C ASP A 45 7.41 11.59 6.47
N GLU A 46 7.77 12.80 6.91
CA GLU A 46 8.07 13.93 6.02
C GLU A 46 9.32 13.68 5.18
N SER A 47 10.22 12.81 5.66
CA SER A 47 11.45 12.46 4.96
C SER A 47 11.18 11.80 3.60
N ILE A 48 10.03 11.12 3.45
CA ILE A 48 9.63 10.43 2.22
C ILE A 48 9.02 11.41 1.23
N VAL A 49 8.14 12.30 1.69
CA VAL A 49 7.44 13.28 0.83
C VAL A 49 8.39 14.32 0.23
N LEU A 50 9.44 14.68 0.99
CA LEU A 50 10.44 15.66 0.57
C LEU A 50 11.61 15.05 -0.21
N SER A 51 11.68 13.73 -0.39
CA SER A 51 12.82 13.07 -1.04
C SER A 51 12.50 12.40 -2.37
N ASP A 52 13.49 12.41 -3.25
CA ASP A 52 13.40 12.02 -4.66
C ASP A 52 13.41 10.48 -4.87
N GLY A 53 12.53 9.77 -4.16
CA GLY A 53 12.17 8.37 -4.39
C GLY A 53 13.23 7.29 -4.10
N ARG A 54 14.49 7.64 -3.82
CA ARG A 54 15.63 6.69 -3.72
C ARG A 54 16.09 6.32 -2.31
N ARG A 55 15.28 6.55 -1.27
CA ARG A 55 15.69 6.24 0.11
C ARG A 55 15.23 4.85 0.55
N THR A 56 16.09 4.18 1.32
CA THR A 56 15.74 3.03 2.14
C THR A 56 15.24 3.55 3.49
N ILE A 57 14.14 2.98 3.98
CA ILE A 57 13.52 3.32 5.27
C ILE A 57 13.88 2.22 6.25
N LYS A 58 14.30 2.60 7.45
CA LYS A 58 14.59 1.66 8.54
C LYS A 58 13.31 1.39 9.31
N VAL A 59 12.83 0.15 9.25
CA VAL A 59 11.70 -0.26 10.07
C VAL A 59 12.24 -1.02 11.28
N PRO A 60 11.90 -0.58 12.50
CA PRO A 60 12.30 -1.26 13.71
C PRO A 60 11.55 -2.60 13.79
N ILE A 61 12.29 -3.71 13.75
CA ILE A 61 11.71 -5.04 13.99
C ILE A 61 12.14 -5.49 15.37
N LYS A 62 11.18 -5.98 16.15
CA LYS A 62 11.47 -6.66 17.41
C LYS A 62 12.25 -7.93 17.10
N SER A 63 13.54 -7.89 17.36
CA SER A 63 14.36 -9.09 17.37
C SER A 63 13.98 -9.90 18.62
N LEU A 64 13.87 -11.22 18.45
CA LEU A 64 13.88 -12.12 19.59
C LEU A 64 15.36 -12.41 19.84
N ASP A 65 15.89 -11.93 20.96
CA ASP A 65 17.22 -12.35 21.37
C ASP A 65 17.22 -13.85 21.64
N GLU A 66 18.18 -14.54 21.05
CA GLU A 66 18.44 -15.92 21.41
C GLU A 66 18.85 -15.96 22.88
N SER A 67 18.20 -16.84 23.64
CA SER A 67 18.56 -17.06 25.03
C SER A 67 19.98 -17.60 25.09
N HIS A 68 20.91 -16.78 25.59
CA HIS A 68 22.29 -17.16 25.79
C HIS A 68 22.56 -17.44 27.26
N PHE A 69 23.42 -18.41 27.52
CA PHE A 69 23.87 -18.69 28.88
C PHE A 69 24.81 -17.58 29.33
N ILE A 70 24.37 -16.78 30.31
CA ILE A 70 25.24 -15.85 31.02
C ILE A 70 25.90 -16.58 32.17
N TYR A 71 27.24 -16.59 32.21
CA TYR A 71 27.96 -17.14 33.34
C TYR A 71 27.70 -16.28 34.59
N ASN A 72 27.26 -16.90 35.68
CA ASN A 72 27.18 -16.22 36.96
C ASN A 72 28.61 -16.03 37.51
N TYR A 73 29.05 -14.78 37.62
CA TYR A 73 30.38 -14.41 38.14
C TYR A 73 30.46 -14.41 39.67
N ASN A 74 29.38 -14.76 40.39
CA ASN A 74 29.41 -14.91 41.83
C ASN A 74 30.33 -16.08 42.25
N LYS A 75 31.08 -15.88 43.33
CA LYS A 75 32.13 -16.80 43.82
C LYS A 75 31.63 -18.17 44.35
N LYS A 76 30.36 -18.52 44.16
CA LYS A 76 29.79 -19.81 44.61
C LYS A 76 29.20 -20.57 43.42
N GLN A 77 29.67 -21.81 43.22
CA GLN A 77 29.03 -22.74 42.29
C GLN A 77 27.65 -23.09 42.81
N HIS A 78 26.60 -22.71 42.07
CA HIS A 78 25.24 -23.17 42.30
C HIS A 78 24.77 -23.93 41.06
N VAL A 79 24.23 -25.12 41.28
CA VAL A 79 23.52 -25.89 40.25
C VAL A 79 22.04 -25.55 40.37
N GLY A 80 21.44 -25.02 39.30
CA GLY A 80 20.00 -24.82 39.22
C GLY A 80 19.33 -26.18 39.03
N GLN A 81 18.79 -26.75 40.10
CA GLN A 81 18.04 -28.00 40.06
C GLN A 81 16.56 -27.67 40.25
N GLY A 82 15.73 -28.01 39.26
CA GLY A 82 14.28 -27.93 39.40
C GLY A 82 13.73 -29.12 40.20
N ASP A 83 12.56 -28.93 40.81
CA ASP A 83 11.93 -29.94 41.68
C ASP A 83 11.29 -31.12 40.91
N GLY A 84 11.49 -31.22 39.59
CA GLY A 84 11.09 -32.36 38.76
C GLY A 84 9.75 -32.22 38.03
N ASP A 85 8.91 -31.25 38.39
CA ASP A 85 7.58 -30.99 37.78
C ASP A 85 7.53 -29.72 36.90
N SER A 86 8.69 -29.21 36.48
CA SER A 86 8.79 -27.92 35.79
C SER A 86 8.22 -27.95 34.37
N GLN A 87 7.43 -26.94 34.03
CA GLN A 87 6.89 -26.72 32.68
C GLN A 87 7.71 -25.66 31.91
N VAL A 88 7.55 -25.65 30.59
CA VAL A 88 8.20 -24.66 29.72
C VAL A 88 7.70 -23.26 30.10
N GLY A 89 8.58 -22.44 30.67
CA GLY A 89 8.27 -21.09 31.17
C GLY A 89 8.52 -20.90 32.68
N ASP A 90 8.78 -21.97 33.43
CA ASP A 90 9.01 -21.88 34.87
C ASP A 90 10.40 -21.33 35.23
N VAL A 91 10.41 -20.38 36.17
CA VAL A 91 11.64 -19.78 36.70
C VAL A 91 12.18 -20.65 37.85
N LEU A 92 13.24 -21.40 37.58
CA LEU A 92 13.86 -22.34 38.54
C LEU A 92 14.65 -21.67 39.67
N GLY A 93 14.94 -20.36 39.56
CA GLY A 93 15.61 -19.59 40.60
C GLY A 93 15.93 -18.16 40.18
N VAL A 94 15.84 -17.22 41.11
CA VAL A 94 16.21 -15.80 40.94
C VAL A 94 17.33 -15.49 41.92
N ASP A 95 18.41 -14.86 41.46
CA ASP A 95 19.55 -14.47 42.32
C ASP A 95 19.08 -13.42 43.37
N PRO A 96 19.24 -13.65 44.69
CA PRO A 96 18.68 -12.80 45.74
C PRO A 96 19.23 -11.35 45.82
N GLN A 97 20.09 -10.91 44.90
CA GLN A 97 20.66 -9.56 44.91
C GLN A 97 19.90 -8.51 44.08
N ALA A 98 18.75 -8.83 43.48
CA ALA A 98 17.87 -7.85 42.84
C ALA A 98 16.73 -7.39 43.78
N ALA A 99 17.06 -6.94 44.99
CA ALA A 99 16.09 -6.27 45.85
C ALA A 99 15.90 -4.81 45.38
N LYS A 100 14.86 -4.57 44.57
CA LYS A 100 14.34 -3.24 44.27
C LYS A 100 13.92 -2.54 45.57
N GLY A 101 14.69 -1.53 46.00
CA GLY A 101 14.21 -0.54 46.97
C GLY A 101 13.12 0.36 46.34
N PRO A 102 12.13 0.85 47.09
CA PRO A 102 11.09 1.72 46.56
C PRO A 102 11.64 3.16 46.39
N GLY A 103 12.08 3.49 45.18
CA GLY A 103 12.56 4.82 44.81
C GLY A 103 11.53 5.60 43.97
N LYS A 104 11.04 6.72 44.52
CA LYS A 104 10.43 7.81 43.77
C LYS A 104 11.49 8.47 42.87
N GLY A 105 11.26 8.54 41.56
CA GLY A 105 12.06 9.33 40.63
C GLY A 105 11.81 8.97 39.16
N GLN A 106 11.62 9.97 38.30
CA GLN A 106 11.65 9.84 36.84
C GLN A 106 13.10 9.64 36.38
N ASP A 107 13.70 8.50 36.72
CA ASP A 107 15.00 8.09 36.20
C ASP A 107 14.80 6.94 35.22
N ALA A 108 15.46 7.04 34.06
CA ALA A 108 15.38 6.08 32.97
C ALA A 108 15.59 4.65 33.49
N GLY A 109 14.70 3.74 33.11
CA GLY A 109 14.75 2.35 33.58
C GLY A 109 16.09 1.69 33.21
N ASP A 110 16.71 1.04 34.19
CA ASP A 110 18.00 0.32 34.09
C ASP A 110 17.87 -1.04 33.37
N GLN A 111 16.76 -1.25 32.65
CA GLN A 111 16.59 -2.42 31.77
C GLN A 111 17.24 -2.09 30.43
N PRO A 112 18.12 -2.94 29.88
CA PRO A 112 18.57 -2.81 28.51
C PRO A 112 17.34 -2.66 27.61
N GLY A 113 17.32 -1.63 26.76
CA GLY A 113 16.27 -1.51 25.75
C GLY A 113 16.26 -2.76 24.88
N GLU A 114 15.09 -3.15 24.37
CA GLU A 114 15.01 -4.24 23.39
C GLU A 114 15.94 -3.89 22.21
N ASP A 115 16.84 -4.81 21.83
CA ASP A 115 17.70 -4.64 20.66
C ASP A 115 16.80 -4.69 19.41
N VAL A 116 16.50 -3.50 18.90
CA VAL A 116 15.72 -3.32 17.68
C VAL A 116 16.65 -3.53 16.50
N VAL A 117 16.38 -4.56 15.69
CA VAL A 117 17.08 -4.76 14.43
C VAL A 117 16.36 -3.94 13.37
N ASP A 118 17.04 -2.88 12.91
CA ASP A 118 16.56 -2.05 11.82
C ASP A 118 16.70 -2.81 10.50
N THR A 119 15.56 -3.12 9.87
CA THR A 119 15.56 -3.65 8.49
C THR A 119 15.39 -2.50 7.51
N GLU A 120 16.25 -2.45 6.49
CA GLU A 120 16.16 -1.48 5.41
C GLU A 120 15.16 -1.94 4.35
N ILE A 121 14.12 -1.13 4.11
CA ILE A 121 13.07 -1.40 3.14
C ILE A 121 13.07 -0.31 2.08
N SER A 122 12.86 -0.71 0.82
CA SER A 122 12.72 0.24 -0.28
C SER A 122 11.33 0.88 -0.29
N ILE A 123 11.24 2.13 -0.75
CA ILE A 123 9.94 2.81 -0.91
C ILE A 123 9.03 2.02 -1.86
N ASP A 124 9.58 1.38 -2.90
CA ASP A 124 8.80 0.61 -3.86
C ASP A 124 8.08 -0.58 -3.20
N GLN A 125 8.69 -1.23 -2.21
CA GLN A 125 8.06 -2.31 -1.44
C GLN A 125 6.96 -1.78 -0.51
N LEU A 126 7.19 -0.63 0.13
CA LEU A 126 6.19 0.05 0.95
C LEU A 126 4.95 0.41 0.11
N GLU A 127 5.18 0.91 -1.10
CA GLU A 127 4.14 1.22 -2.07
C GLU A 127 3.34 0.00 -2.50
N ASP A 128 3.99 -1.13 -2.81
CA ASP A 128 3.27 -2.36 -3.18
C ASP A 128 2.28 -2.76 -2.07
N MET A 129 2.74 -2.75 -0.83
CA MET A 129 1.92 -3.08 0.34
C MET A 129 0.80 -2.06 0.57
N LEU A 130 1.09 -0.76 0.37
CA LEU A 130 0.12 0.32 0.52
C LEU A 130 -0.97 0.24 -0.56
N PHE A 131 -0.57 0.04 -1.82
CA PHE A 131 -1.45 0.14 -2.99
C PHE A 131 -2.25 -1.12 -3.27
N GLU A 132 -1.86 -2.28 -2.72
CA GLU A 132 -2.64 -3.51 -2.79
C GLU A 132 -4.07 -3.33 -2.24
N GLU A 133 -4.21 -2.52 -1.18
CA GLU A 133 -5.48 -2.27 -0.51
C GLU A 133 -6.30 -1.11 -1.13
N LEU A 134 -5.73 -0.34 -2.07
CA LEU A 134 -6.33 0.89 -2.61
C LEU A 134 -6.83 0.73 -4.05
N GLU A 135 -8.01 1.23 -4.39
CA GLU A 135 -8.61 1.24 -5.73
C GLU A 135 -9.47 2.49 -5.93
N LEU A 136 -9.58 2.99 -7.16
CA LEU A 136 -10.50 4.07 -7.51
C LEU A 136 -11.96 3.61 -7.28
N PRO A 137 -12.72 4.27 -6.39
CA PRO A 137 -14.11 3.91 -6.15
C PRO A 137 -14.98 4.26 -7.35
N ASN A 138 -16.09 3.55 -7.54
CA ASN A 138 -17.08 3.84 -8.59
C ASN A 138 -16.46 4.00 -10.00
N LEU A 139 -15.40 3.24 -10.31
CA LEU A 139 -14.76 3.28 -11.62
C LEU A 139 -15.71 2.68 -12.66
N GLU A 140 -16.20 3.52 -13.57
CA GLU A 140 -17.11 3.10 -14.63
C GLU A 140 -16.32 2.74 -15.90
N GLN A 141 -16.82 1.72 -16.61
CA GLN A 141 -16.37 1.42 -17.96
C GLN A 141 -16.95 2.46 -18.92
N LYS A 142 -16.14 3.45 -19.32
CA LYS A 142 -16.52 4.50 -20.28
C LYS A 142 -16.41 4.00 -21.72
N GLN A 143 -16.97 4.77 -22.68
CA GLN A 143 -17.04 4.32 -24.07
C GLN A 143 -15.66 4.05 -24.69
N LYS A 144 -15.61 2.96 -25.46
CA LYS A 144 -14.42 2.18 -25.84
C LYS A 144 -13.60 2.76 -26.99
N ASP A 145 -13.97 3.95 -27.49
CA ASP A 145 -13.67 4.31 -28.87
C ASP A 145 -12.27 4.86 -29.14
N GLN A 146 -11.40 5.00 -28.13
CA GLN A 146 -10.11 5.66 -28.37
C GLN A 146 -8.84 4.99 -27.85
N LEU A 147 -8.87 4.05 -26.91
CA LEU A 147 -7.62 3.54 -26.33
C LEU A 147 -7.69 2.02 -26.08
N GLN A 148 -6.97 1.29 -26.92
CA GLN A 148 -6.77 -0.16 -26.81
C GLN A 148 -5.35 -0.39 -26.34
N THR A 149 -5.15 -0.71 -25.05
CA THR A 149 -3.88 -1.30 -24.62
C THR A 149 -3.88 -2.77 -25.04
N THR A 150 -2.82 -3.17 -25.72
CA THR A 150 -2.62 -4.55 -26.16
C THR A 150 -1.87 -5.30 -25.08
N GLU A 151 -2.55 -6.19 -24.35
CA GLU A 151 -1.89 -7.07 -23.39
C GLU A 151 -1.58 -8.42 -24.04
N ILE A 152 -0.34 -8.86 -23.90
CA ILE A 152 0.15 -10.13 -24.45
C ILE A 152 -0.10 -11.22 -23.42
N VAL A 153 -1.06 -12.11 -23.69
CA VAL A 153 -1.39 -13.20 -22.77
C VAL A 153 -1.07 -14.56 -23.39
N PHE A 154 -0.27 -15.37 -22.67
CA PHE A 154 0.17 -16.69 -23.09
C PHE A 154 -0.84 -17.79 -22.71
N HIS A 155 -2.00 -17.81 -23.37
CA HIS A 155 -3.04 -18.82 -23.11
C HIS A 155 -3.07 -19.99 -24.11
N ASP A 156 -2.51 -19.83 -25.30
CA ASP A 156 -2.69 -20.80 -26.39
C ASP A 156 -1.47 -21.72 -26.53
N ILE A 157 -1.73 -23.00 -26.78
CA ILE A 157 -0.68 -24.01 -26.95
C ILE A 157 -0.83 -24.67 -28.31
N ARG A 158 0.19 -24.48 -29.14
CA ARG A 158 0.20 -24.98 -30.51
C ARG A 158 1.25 -26.07 -30.68
N LYS A 159 1.03 -26.94 -31.68
CA LYS A 159 2.00 -27.98 -32.06
C LYS A 159 3.19 -27.43 -32.84
N LYS A 160 3.07 -26.21 -33.38
CA LYS A 160 4.10 -25.52 -34.15
C LYS A 160 4.24 -24.09 -33.63
N GLY A 161 5.46 -23.60 -33.52
CA GLY A 161 5.77 -22.28 -33.01
C GLY A 161 7.27 -22.00 -33.01
N ILE A 162 7.65 -20.84 -32.46
CA ILE A 162 9.05 -20.42 -32.34
C ILE A 162 9.75 -21.28 -31.28
N MET A 163 10.95 -21.78 -31.57
CA MET A 163 11.69 -22.67 -30.66
C MET A 163 11.93 -22.10 -29.26
N SER A 164 12.07 -20.78 -29.14
CA SER A 164 12.22 -20.09 -27.86
C SER A 164 11.01 -20.25 -26.92
N ASN A 165 9.81 -20.48 -27.45
CA ASN A 165 8.58 -20.57 -26.67
C ASN A 165 8.12 -22.02 -26.40
N ILE A 166 9.02 -23.00 -26.51
CA ILE A 166 8.68 -24.39 -26.27
C ILE A 166 8.28 -24.64 -24.80
N ASP A 167 7.10 -25.22 -24.58
CA ASP A 167 6.69 -25.73 -23.28
C ASP A 167 7.32 -27.10 -23.07
N LYS A 168 8.49 -27.11 -22.42
CA LYS A 168 9.26 -28.33 -22.15
C LYS A 168 8.42 -29.36 -21.39
N LYS A 169 7.66 -28.94 -20.38
CA LYS A 169 6.87 -29.85 -19.53
C LYS A 169 5.78 -30.53 -20.35
N ARG A 170 4.97 -29.76 -21.08
CA ARG A 170 3.89 -30.32 -21.90
C ARG A 170 4.42 -31.15 -23.07
N THR A 171 5.53 -30.74 -23.67
CA THR A 171 6.21 -31.52 -24.73
C THR A 171 6.64 -32.91 -24.22
N LEU A 172 7.23 -32.96 -23.01
CA LEU A 172 7.63 -34.22 -22.40
C LEU A 172 6.43 -35.10 -22.03
N ILE A 173 5.33 -34.52 -21.55
CA ILE A 173 4.09 -35.25 -21.26
C ILE A 173 3.51 -35.88 -22.53
N GLU A 174 3.48 -35.15 -23.64
CA GLU A 174 2.97 -35.67 -24.91
C GLU A 174 3.87 -36.76 -25.50
N ASN A 175 5.20 -36.60 -25.38
CA ASN A 175 6.16 -37.65 -25.71
C ASN A 175 5.90 -38.93 -24.90
N LEU A 176 5.73 -38.78 -23.59
CA LEU A 176 5.45 -39.90 -22.69
C LEU A 176 4.11 -40.55 -23.02
N ARG A 177 3.07 -39.77 -23.34
CA ARG A 177 1.76 -40.26 -23.76
C ARG A 177 1.84 -41.05 -25.07
N ARG A 178 2.59 -40.56 -26.06
CA ARG A 178 2.83 -41.26 -27.33
C ARG A 178 3.58 -42.56 -27.11
N ASN A 179 4.63 -42.55 -26.29
CA ASN A 179 5.42 -43.75 -25.99
C ASN A 179 4.60 -44.78 -25.20
N ALA A 180 3.79 -44.34 -24.23
CA ALA A 180 2.89 -45.21 -23.47
C ALA A 180 1.85 -45.89 -24.38
N ASN A 181 1.25 -45.16 -25.33
CA ASN A 181 0.36 -45.74 -26.33
C ASN A 181 1.06 -46.77 -27.25
N ALA A 182 2.36 -46.62 -27.47
CA ALA A 182 3.18 -47.56 -28.23
C ALA A 182 3.77 -48.70 -27.37
N GLY A 183 3.37 -48.82 -26.09
CA GLY A 183 3.83 -49.85 -25.17
C GLY A 183 5.23 -49.64 -24.61
N LYS A 184 5.83 -48.46 -24.79
CA LYS A 184 7.15 -48.09 -24.25
C LYS A 184 6.98 -47.11 -23.09
N SER A 185 7.33 -47.54 -21.88
CA SER A 185 7.37 -46.63 -20.73
C SER A 185 8.69 -45.85 -20.73
N GLY A 186 8.62 -44.54 -20.90
CA GLY A 186 9.77 -43.66 -20.79
C GLY A 186 9.73 -42.43 -21.70
N ILE A 187 10.55 -41.46 -21.36
CA ILE A 187 10.80 -40.28 -22.19
C ILE A 187 11.90 -40.64 -23.18
N GLY A 188 11.63 -40.51 -24.48
CA GLY A 188 12.59 -40.90 -25.51
C GLY A 188 12.12 -40.57 -26.92
N GLY A 189 13.07 -40.15 -27.76
CA GLY A 189 12.84 -39.84 -29.18
C GLY A 189 11.73 -38.81 -29.39
N ILE A 190 11.98 -37.54 -29.02
CA ILE A 190 11.02 -36.45 -29.21
C ILE A 190 10.72 -36.29 -30.70
N SER A 191 9.46 -36.50 -31.08
CA SER A 191 8.95 -36.30 -32.43
C SER A 191 8.46 -34.86 -32.60
N PRO A 192 8.48 -34.27 -33.81
CA PRO A 192 7.85 -32.98 -34.06
C PRO A 192 6.39 -32.87 -33.58
N ASP A 193 5.66 -33.98 -33.54
CA ASP A 193 4.26 -34.02 -33.06
C ASP A 193 4.12 -33.90 -31.54
N ASP A 194 5.20 -34.16 -30.78
CA ASP A 194 5.23 -34.02 -29.32
C ASP A 194 5.42 -32.56 -28.91
N LEU A 195 5.94 -31.72 -29.81
CA LEU A 195 6.30 -30.34 -29.50
C LEU A 195 5.05 -29.52 -29.15
N ARG A 196 5.12 -28.78 -28.05
CA ARG A 196 4.09 -27.85 -27.60
C ARG A 196 4.73 -26.49 -27.40
N TYR A 197 4.17 -25.46 -28.01
CA TYR A 197 4.67 -24.10 -27.97
C TYR A 197 3.66 -23.20 -27.28
N LYS A 198 4.13 -22.34 -26.39
CA LYS A 198 3.32 -21.26 -25.81
C LYS A 198 3.19 -20.14 -26.84
N THR A 199 1.97 -19.91 -27.26
CA THR A 199 1.60 -18.79 -28.14
C THR A 199 0.97 -17.71 -27.30
N TRP A 200 1.26 -16.46 -27.65
CA TRP A 200 0.57 -15.33 -27.09
C TRP A 200 -0.59 -14.95 -28.00
N ASN A 201 -1.68 -14.50 -27.38
CA ASN A 201 -2.72 -13.78 -28.07
C ASN A 201 -2.76 -12.37 -27.50
N GLU A 202 -3.00 -11.41 -28.38
CA GLU A 202 -3.26 -10.03 -28.01
C GLU A 202 -4.71 -9.94 -27.56
N ILE A 203 -4.93 -9.60 -26.29
CA ILE A 203 -6.26 -9.33 -25.75
C ILE A 203 -6.36 -7.83 -25.55
N VAL A 204 -7.34 -7.22 -26.21
CA VAL A 204 -7.70 -5.82 -25.98
C VAL A 204 -8.47 -5.76 -24.67
N LYS A 205 -7.83 -5.28 -23.60
CA LYS A 205 -8.55 -4.93 -22.37
C LYS A 205 -9.05 -3.49 -22.47
N PRO A 206 -10.36 -3.24 -22.27
CA PRO A 206 -10.85 -1.88 -22.19
C PRO A 206 -10.29 -1.24 -20.91
N GLN A 207 -9.54 -0.15 -21.06
CA GLN A 207 -9.15 0.69 -19.94
C GLN A 207 -10.01 1.93 -19.90
N SER A 208 -10.45 2.28 -18.70
CA SER A 208 -11.16 3.52 -18.45
C SER A 208 -10.16 4.63 -18.15
N ASN A 209 -10.33 5.78 -18.82
CA ASN A 209 -9.60 6.99 -18.47
C ASN A 209 -10.11 7.53 -17.14
N ALA A 210 -9.20 8.02 -16.31
CA ALA A 210 -9.56 8.75 -15.11
C ALA A 210 -8.75 10.05 -15.00
N VAL A 211 -9.42 11.11 -14.56
CA VAL A 211 -8.79 12.37 -14.23
C VAL A 211 -9.04 12.70 -12.77
N ILE A 212 -7.97 13.08 -12.08
CA ILE A 212 -8.00 13.51 -10.69
C ILE A 212 -7.79 15.01 -10.64
N LEU A 213 -8.70 15.71 -9.96
CA LEU A 213 -8.56 17.13 -9.70
C LEU A 213 -8.11 17.31 -8.25
N ALA A 214 -6.83 17.59 -8.05
CA ALA A 214 -6.23 17.85 -6.76
C ALA A 214 -6.42 19.33 -6.41
N LEU A 215 -7.38 19.63 -5.54
CA LEU A 215 -7.69 20.96 -5.04
C LEU A 215 -7.04 21.15 -3.67
N MET A 216 -6.09 22.08 -3.56
CA MET A 216 -5.44 22.41 -2.29
C MET A 216 -5.69 23.87 -1.95
N ASP A 217 -6.18 24.10 -0.74
CA ASP A 217 -6.22 25.42 -0.13
C ASP A 217 -4.78 25.89 0.15
N THR A 218 -4.52 27.14 -0.19
CA THR A 218 -3.21 27.78 -0.06
C THR A 218 -3.32 29.12 0.67
N SER A 219 -4.29 29.20 1.57
CA SER A 219 -4.58 30.38 2.39
C SER A 219 -3.68 30.49 3.61
N GLY A 220 -3.68 31.68 4.23
CA GLY A 220 -2.87 31.93 5.42
C GLY A 220 -3.24 31.10 6.65
N SER A 221 -4.43 30.48 6.69
CA SER A 221 -4.87 29.65 7.81
C SER A 221 -4.25 28.25 7.80
N MET A 222 -3.78 27.80 6.63
CA MET A 222 -3.02 26.55 6.49
C MET A 222 -1.59 26.69 7.01
N GLY A 223 -1.39 26.18 8.23
CA GLY A 223 -0.09 26.08 8.87
C GLY A 223 0.80 24.99 8.28
N SER A 224 1.98 24.81 8.89
CA SER A 224 2.94 23.79 8.45
C SER A 224 2.38 22.38 8.57
N PHE A 225 1.57 22.10 9.60
CA PHE A 225 0.97 20.79 9.83
C PHE A 225 -0.11 20.48 8.79
N GLU A 226 -1.00 21.44 8.51
CA GLU A 226 -2.09 21.29 7.55
C GLU A 226 -1.55 21.05 6.14
N LYS A 227 -0.53 21.83 5.74
CA LYS A 227 0.20 21.65 4.48
C LYS A 227 0.89 20.31 4.42
N TYR A 228 1.54 19.92 5.51
CA TYR A 228 2.21 18.63 5.58
C TYR A 228 1.24 17.48 5.29
N CYS A 229 0.13 17.40 6.02
CA CYS A 229 -0.88 16.35 5.83
C CYS A 229 -1.47 16.35 4.40
N ALA A 230 -1.79 17.52 3.86
CA ALA A 230 -2.33 17.63 2.50
C ALA A 230 -1.30 17.21 1.44
N ARG A 231 -0.04 17.66 1.55
CA ARG A 231 1.04 17.29 0.64
C ARG A 231 1.35 15.80 0.71
N SER A 232 1.42 15.21 1.90
CA SER A 232 1.59 13.78 2.07
C SER A 232 0.48 12.99 1.39
N PHE A 233 -0.78 13.40 1.58
CA PHE A 233 -1.92 12.76 0.92
C PHE A 233 -1.79 12.80 -0.61
N PHE A 234 -1.57 13.98 -1.19
CA PHE A 234 -1.48 14.13 -2.64
C PHE A 234 -0.24 13.44 -3.22
N PHE A 235 0.88 13.42 -2.50
CA PHE A 235 2.08 12.69 -2.90
C PHE A 235 1.83 11.17 -3.00
N TRP A 236 1.22 10.57 -1.97
CA TRP A 236 0.90 9.15 -2.02
C TRP A 236 -0.17 8.83 -3.05
N MET A 237 -1.15 9.71 -3.21
CA MET A 237 -2.19 9.59 -4.23
C MET A 237 -1.59 9.62 -5.65
N THR A 238 -0.70 10.57 -5.98
CA THR A 238 -0.11 10.67 -7.31
C THR A 238 0.73 9.43 -7.64
N ARG A 239 1.51 8.93 -6.67
CA ARG A 239 2.30 7.69 -6.82
C ARG A 239 1.41 6.46 -6.97
N PHE A 240 0.38 6.33 -6.14
CA PHE A 240 -0.62 5.26 -6.22
C PHE A 240 -1.22 5.17 -7.62
N LEU A 241 -1.68 6.30 -8.15
CA LEU A 241 -2.39 6.34 -9.42
C LEU A 241 -1.48 6.04 -10.60
N ARG A 242 -0.28 6.66 -10.62
CA ARG A 242 0.72 6.43 -11.68
C ARG A 242 1.22 4.99 -11.71
N ARG A 243 1.23 4.30 -10.56
CA ARG A 243 1.66 2.90 -10.46
C ARG A 243 0.57 1.91 -10.83
N LYS A 244 -0.69 2.16 -10.45
CA LYS A 244 -1.80 1.21 -10.63
C LYS A 244 -2.55 1.39 -11.96
N TYR A 245 -2.51 2.58 -12.56
CA TYR A 245 -3.29 2.90 -13.75
C TYR A 245 -2.40 3.53 -14.84
N GLU A 246 -2.49 3.02 -16.08
CA GLU A 246 -1.66 3.49 -17.19
C GLU A 246 -2.10 4.84 -17.75
N HIS A 247 -3.42 5.11 -17.74
CA HIS A 247 -4.03 6.31 -18.32
C HIS A 247 -4.76 7.15 -17.26
N VAL A 248 -3.98 7.78 -16.37
CA VAL A 248 -4.48 8.75 -15.39
C VAL A 248 -3.85 10.12 -15.59
N GLU A 249 -4.68 11.13 -15.69
CA GLU A 249 -4.27 12.53 -15.66
C GLU A 249 -4.55 13.15 -14.29
N ILE A 250 -3.65 14.03 -13.85
CA ILE A 250 -3.77 14.73 -12.58
C ILE A 250 -3.67 16.22 -12.86
N VAL A 251 -4.71 16.95 -12.48
CA VAL A 251 -4.76 18.41 -12.58
C VAL A 251 -4.67 18.99 -11.18
N PHE A 252 -3.67 19.84 -10.96
CA PHE A 252 -3.44 20.50 -9.69
C PHE A 252 -4.03 21.91 -9.71
N ILE A 253 -4.89 22.21 -8.74
CA ILE A 253 -5.53 23.51 -8.57
C ILE A 253 -5.23 23.99 -7.16
N ALA A 254 -4.47 25.07 -7.07
CA ALA A 254 -4.23 25.79 -5.82
C ALA A 254 -5.23 26.96 -5.72
N HIS A 255 -5.78 27.19 -4.54
CA HIS A 255 -6.71 28.31 -4.33
C HIS A 255 -6.44 29.06 -3.03
N HIS A 256 -6.78 30.34 -3.03
CA HIS A 256 -6.88 31.18 -1.84
C HIS A 256 -8.20 31.98 -1.98
N THR A 257 -8.12 33.29 -2.18
CA THR A 257 -9.20 34.11 -2.75
C THR A 257 -9.52 33.80 -4.22
N GLU A 258 -8.55 33.28 -4.98
CA GLU A 258 -8.70 32.92 -6.39
C GLU A 258 -8.07 31.55 -6.64
N ALA A 259 -8.66 30.76 -7.53
CA ALA A 259 -8.15 29.45 -7.92
C ALA A 259 -7.36 29.51 -9.23
N LYS A 260 -6.23 28.81 -9.26
CA LYS A 260 -5.37 28.70 -10.44
C LYS A 260 -4.94 27.25 -10.64
N GLU A 261 -4.93 26.82 -11.89
CA GLU A 261 -4.25 25.59 -12.27
C GLU A 261 -2.74 25.82 -12.19
N VAL A 262 -2.04 24.90 -11.55
CA VAL A 262 -0.61 24.98 -11.27
C VAL A 262 0.08 23.68 -11.65
N THR A 263 1.39 23.72 -11.78
CA THR A 263 2.19 22.51 -11.97
C THR A 263 2.31 21.71 -10.68
N GLU A 264 2.71 20.44 -10.78
CA GLU A 264 2.98 19.59 -9.61
C GLU A 264 4.03 20.22 -8.68
N GLU A 265 5.11 20.76 -9.25
CA GLU A 265 6.18 21.41 -8.48
C GLU A 265 5.67 22.65 -7.72
N GLU A 266 4.90 23.51 -8.38
CA GLU A 266 4.29 24.68 -7.75
C GLU A 266 3.29 24.27 -6.67
N PHE A 267 2.47 23.25 -6.91
CA PHE A 267 1.50 22.75 -5.94
C PHE A 267 2.14 22.34 -4.61
N PHE A 268 3.31 21.69 -4.65
CA PHE A 268 4.02 21.24 -3.46
C PHE A 268 4.95 22.30 -2.83
N ASN A 269 5.42 23.29 -3.59
CA ASN A 269 6.45 24.23 -3.10
C ASN A 269 5.97 25.66 -2.88
N ARG A 270 4.74 26.01 -3.30
CA ARG A 270 4.25 27.39 -3.21
C ARG A 270 4.06 27.83 -1.75
N GLY A 271 4.51 29.06 -1.48
CA GLY A 271 4.27 29.78 -0.23
C GLY A 271 3.04 30.67 -0.31
N GLU A 272 2.49 31.04 0.85
CA GLU A 272 1.08 31.45 0.94
C GLU A 272 0.85 32.71 1.77
N SER A 273 -0.12 33.52 1.31
CA SER A 273 -0.72 34.62 2.07
C SER A 273 -2.09 34.95 1.47
N GLY A 274 -3.13 35.07 2.30
CA GLY A 274 -4.47 35.50 1.86
C GLY A 274 -5.59 34.87 2.67
N GLY A 275 -6.83 35.28 2.37
CA GLY A 275 -8.05 34.63 2.87
C GLY A 275 -8.49 33.47 1.97
N THR A 276 -9.54 32.76 2.41
CA THR A 276 -10.02 31.53 1.77
C THR A 276 -11.39 31.74 1.13
N ILE A 277 -11.49 31.44 -0.17
CA ILE A 277 -12.74 31.39 -0.93
C ILE A 277 -12.78 30.08 -1.71
N CYS A 278 -13.30 29.02 -1.08
CA CYS A 278 -13.32 27.67 -1.65
C CYS A 278 -14.15 27.56 -2.92
N SER A 279 -15.18 28.40 -3.12
CA SER A 279 -16.00 28.35 -4.33
C SER A 279 -15.20 28.62 -5.60
N SER A 280 -14.10 29.38 -5.49
CA SER A 280 -13.20 29.66 -6.61
C SER A 280 -12.58 28.37 -7.16
N ALA A 281 -12.18 27.45 -6.26
CA ALA A 281 -11.59 26.16 -6.62
C ALA A 281 -12.59 25.28 -7.38
N TYR A 282 -13.82 25.19 -6.87
CA TYR A 282 -14.86 24.37 -7.50
C TYR A 282 -15.29 24.92 -8.84
N GLN A 283 -15.37 26.25 -8.98
CA GLN A 283 -15.65 26.87 -10.26
C GLN A 283 -14.54 26.56 -11.28
N LYS A 284 -13.27 26.65 -10.87
CA LYS A 284 -12.15 26.32 -11.75
C LYS A 284 -12.12 24.84 -12.12
N ALA A 285 -12.46 23.95 -11.19
CA ALA A 285 -12.59 22.53 -11.47
C ALA A 285 -13.67 22.22 -12.51
N ILE A 286 -14.85 22.85 -12.39
CA ILE A 286 -15.93 22.70 -13.39
C ILE A 286 -15.47 23.20 -14.76
N GLU A 287 -14.81 24.37 -14.83
CA GLU A 287 -14.26 24.91 -16.07
C GLU A 287 -13.26 23.95 -16.73
N VAL A 288 -12.38 23.34 -15.94
CA VAL A 288 -11.42 22.34 -16.42
C VAL A 288 -12.13 21.08 -16.93
N ILE A 289 -13.13 20.58 -16.19
CA ILE A 289 -13.90 19.40 -16.59
C ILE A 289 -14.61 19.65 -17.91
N ASP A 290 -15.38 20.74 -18.00
CA ASP A 290 -16.21 21.04 -19.16
C ASP A 290 -15.37 21.35 -20.42
N SER A 291 -14.12 21.82 -20.26
CA SER A 291 -13.22 22.14 -21.37
C SER A 291 -12.38 20.95 -21.87
N ARG A 292 -11.86 20.10 -20.97
CA ARG A 292 -10.89 19.05 -21.32
C ARG A 292 -11.40 17.62 -21.11
N TYR A 293 -12.35 17.42 -20.19
CA TYR A 293 -12.68 16.08 -19.68
C TYR A 293 -14.18 15.80 -19.78
N PRO A 294 -14.70 15.46 -20.98
CA PRO A 294 -16.10 15.09 -21.13
C PRO A 294 -16.44 13.82 -20.32
N THR A 295 -17.52 13.90 -19.54
CA THR A 295 -17.98 12.86 -18.59
C THR A 295 -18.36 11.52 -19.24
N SER A 296 -18.56 11.51 -20.56
CA SER A 296 -18.81 10.30 -21.35
C SER A 296 -17.57 9.42 -21.50
N ASN A 297 -16.38 10.01 -21.46
CA ASN A 297 -15.11 9.35 -21.78
C ASN A 297 -14.18 9.25 -20.58
N TRP A 298 -14.34 10.13 -19.58
CA TRP A 298 -13.47 10.21 -18.41
C TRP A 298 -14.22 9.92 -17.12
N ASN A 299 -13.59 9.16 -16.22
CA ASN A 299 -13.99 9.11 -14.82
C ASN A 299 -13.33 10.26 -14.07
N ILE A 300 -14.10 11.05 -13.34
CA ILE A 300 -13.63 12.31 -12.75
C ILE A 300 -13.71 12.23 -11.24
N TYR A 301 -12.61 12.59 -10.58
CA TYR A 301 -12.48 12.54 -9.12
C TYR A 301 -11.83 13.83 -8.57
N PRO A 302 -12.64 14.79 -8.10
CA PRO A 302 -12.15 15.95 -7.39
C PRO A 302 -11.89 15.62 -5.92
N PHE A 303 -10.70 16.00 -5.44
CA PHE A 303 -10.29 15.92 -4.05
C PHE A 303 -9.92 17.30 -3.54
N HIS A 304 -10.61 17.76 -2.50
CA HIS A 304 -10.34 19.05 -1.89
C HIS A 304 -9.79 18.91 -0.49
N PHE A 305 -8.64 19.53 -0.24
CA PHE A 305 -8.02 19.61 1.08
C PHE A 305 -7.97 21.07 1.55
N SER A 306 -8.45 21.29 2.78
CA SER A 306 -8.45 22.59 3.48
C SER A 306 -8.40 22.35 4.99
N ASP A 307 -8.11 23.40 5.76
CA ASP A 307 -8.18 23.40 7.22
C ASP A 307 -9.61 23.62 7.76
N GLY A 308 -10.58 23.82 6.86
CA GLY A 308 -11.98 23.97 7.20
C GLY A 308 -12.44 25.41 7.45
N ASP A 309 -11.56 26.39 7.24
CA ASP A 309 -11.91 27.82 7.28
C ASP A 309 -12.33 28.32 5.88
N ASN A 310 -13.39 29.11 5.84
CA ASN A 310 -13.89 29.71 4.61
C ASN A 310 -14.76 30.92 4.96
N LEU A 311 -14.83 31.87 4.02
CA LEU A 311 -15.71 33.01 4.15
C LEU A 311 -17.18 32.55 4.24
N THR A 312 -17.89 32.91 5.31
CA THR A 312 -19.26 32.43 5.56
C THR A 312 -20.24 32.74 4.42
N SER A 313 -20.09 33.89 3.75
CA SER A 313 -20.91 34.27 2.60
C SER A 313 -20.68 33.40 1.36
N ASP A 314 -19.57 32.65 1.32
CA ASP A 314 -19.20 31.77 0.21
C ASP A 314 -19.71 30.34 0.39
N ASN A 315 -20.08 29.94 1.60
CA ASN A 315 -20.48 28.57 1.93
C ASN A 315 -21.70 28.09 1.13
N GLU A 316 -22.73 28.93 0.95
CA GLU A 316 -23.90 28.57 0.14
C GLU A 316 -23.52 28.33 -1.33
N ARG A 317 -22.56 29.10 -1.84
CA ARG A 317 -22.05 28.95 -3.20
C ARG A 317 -21.25 27.66 -3.34
N CYS A 318 -20.42 27.33 -2.35
CA CYS A 318 -19.68 26.07 -2.30
C CYS A 318 -20.60 24.85 -2.39
N VAL A 319 -21.66 24.81 -1.58
CA VAL A 319 -22.62 23.68 -1.59
C VAL A 319 -23.28 23.51 -2.97
N LYS A 320 -23.67 24.61 -3.62
CA LYS A 320 -24.25 24.58 -4.98
C LYS A 320 -23.25 24.05 -6.01
N LEU A 321 -22.00 24.50 -5.95
CA LEU A 321 -20.95 24.06 -6.89
C LEU A 321 -20.54 22.61 -6.66
N ILE A 322 -20.50 22.14 -5.41
CA ILE A 322 -20.27 20.71 -5.11
C ILE A 322 -21.38 19.86 -5.72
N GLY A 323 -22.65 20.30 -5.65
CA GLY A 323 -23.75 19.66 -6.35
C GLY A 323 -23.48 19.48 -7.85
N GLN A 324 -23.06 20.56 -8.52
CA GLN A 324 -22.73 20.54 -9.95
C GLN A 324 -21.50 19.65 -10.26
N LEU A 325 -20.50 19.63 -9.39
CA LEU A 325 -19.34 18.74 -9.52
C LEU A 325 -19.76 17.27 -9.41
N MET A 326 -20.60 16.92 -8.43
CA MET A 326 -21.08 15.55 -8.21
C MET A 326 -21.93 15.01 -9.37
N GLU A 327 -22.62 15.88 -10.12
CA GLU A 327 -23.31 15.50 -11.35
C GLU A 327 -22.34 15.11 -12.47
N ARG A 328 -21.15 15.73 -12.50
CA ARG A 328 -20.11 15.50 -13.51
C ARG A 328 -19.04 14.49 -13.08
N SER A 329 -18.97 14.16 -11.79
CA SER A 329 -17.93 13.31 -11.23
C SER A 329 -18.45 11.96 -10.73
N ASN A 330 -17.54 10.99 -10.61
CA ASN A 330 -17.82 9.68 -10.02
C ASN A 330 -17.89 9.77 -8.49
N MET A 331 -17.14 10.70 -7.92
CA MET A 331 -17.04 10.98 -6.50
C MET A 331 -16.60 12.42 -6.27
N PHE A 332 -16.86 12.97 -5.09
CA PHE A 332 -16.20 14.17 -4.57
C PHE A 332 -15.63 13.85 -3.18
N GLY A 333 -14.32 14.05 -3.00
CA GLY A 333 -13.63 13.82 -1.73
C GLY A 333 -13.26 15.13 -1.04
N TYR A 334 -13.62 15.29 0.23
CA TYR A 334 -13.22 16.43 1.05
C TYR A 334 -12.36 15.99 2.25
N GLY A 335 -11.09 16.38 2.26
CA GLY A 335 -10.18 16.20 3.38
C GLY A 335 -10.11 17.48 4.21
N GLU A 336 -10.49 17.42 5.48
CA GLU A 336 -10.29 18.51 6.42
C GLU A 336 -9.12 18.21 7.34
N VAL A 337 -8.13 19.10 7.41
CA VAL A 337 -7.04 18.97 8.37
C VAL A 337 -7.33 19.84 9.59
N ASN A 338 -7.66 19.20 10.71
CA ASN A 338 -8.16 19.88 11.91
C ASN A 338 -7.54 19.31 13.18
N GLN A 339 -6.27 19.67 13.43
CA GLN A 339 -5.49 19.19 14.57
C GLN A 339 -6.14 19.52 15.93
N TYR A 340 -6.75 20.71 16.05
CA TYR A 340 -7.25 21.24 17.32
C TYR A 340 -8.77 21.10 17.48
N ASN A 341 -9.44 20.33 16.60
CA ASN A 341 -10.89 20.15 16.60
C ASN A 341 -11.66 21.48 16.65
N ARG A 342 -11.18 22.45 15.85
CA ARG A 342 -11.77 23.78 15.70
C ARG A 342 -13.12 23.66 15.01
N SER A 343 -13.99 24.65 15.23
CA SER A 343 -15.26 24.74 14.52
C SER A 343 -15.00 25.08 13.04
N SER A 344 -15.21 24.11 12.16
CA SER A 344 -15.15 24.33 10.71
C SER A 344 -16.46 24.92 10.21
N THR A 345 -16.36 26.04 9.48
CA THR A 345 -17.48 26.67 8.78
C THR A 345 -17.91 25.81 7.58
N LEU A 346 -16.94 25.24 6.86
CA LEU A 346 -17.16 24.35 5.72
C LEU A 346 -17.85 23.04 6.11
N MET A 347 -17.33 22.32 7.11
CA MET A 347 -17.94 21.06 7.55
C MET A 347 -19.37 21.27 8.06
N SER A 348 -19.62 22.39 8.73
CA SER A 348 -20.97 22.74 9.16
C SER A 348 -21.93 22.91 7.98
N ALA A 349 -21.47 23.51 6.88
CA ALA A 349 -22.24 23.60 5.64
C ALA A 349 -22.37 22.24 4.93
N TYR A 350 -21.30 21.45 4.88
CA TYR A 350 -21.24 20.18 4.14
C TYR A 350 -21.98 19.03 4.82
N LYS A 351 -22.18 19.08 6.14
CA LYS A 351 -23.00 18.11 6.89
C LYS A 351 -24.41 17.93 6.33
N HIS A 352 -24.94 18.94 5.66
CA HIS A 352 -26.27 18.88 5.05
C HIS A 352 -26.28 18.20 3.67
N ILE A 353 -25.12 17.91 3.09
CA ILE A 353 -24.99 17.21 1.81
C ILE A 353 -25.17 15.71 2.05
N SER A 354 -26.39 15.22 1.87
CA SER A 354 -26.69 13.78 1.90
C SER A 354 -26.65 13.22 0.48
N HIS A 355 -25.46 12.91 -0.02
CA HIS A 355 -25.29 12.32 -1.35
C HIS A 355 -24.24 11.19 -1.33
N LYS A 356 -24.53 10.06 -1.99
CA LYS A 356 -23.66 8.86 -1.98
C LYS A 356 -22.27 9.10 -2.58
N LYS A 357 -22.15 10.07 -3.49
CA LYS A 357 -20.87 10.45 -4.12
C LYS A 357 -20.02 11.39 -3.27
N PHE A 358 -20.59 11.97 -2.21
CA PHE A 358 -19.86 12.87 -1.32
C PHE A 358 -19.17 12.04 -0.23
N MET A 359 -17.85 12.11 -0.18
CA MET A 359 -17.04 11.46 0.85
C MET A 359 -16.19 12.51 1.54
N TYR A 360 -16.03 12.39 2.85
CA TYR A 360 -15.16 13.29 3.60
C TYR A 360 -14.33 12.52 4.62
N SER A 361 -13.17 13.08 4.97
CA SER A 361 -12.29 12.58 6.02
C SER A 361 -11.71 13.74 6.81
N VAL A 362 -11.57 13.58 8.12
CA VAL A 362 -10.98 14.58 9.01
C VAL A 362 -9.67 14.02 9.53
N ILE A 363 -8.58 14.78 9.36
CA ILE A 363 -7.22 14.42 9.76
C ILE A 363 -6.83 15.28 10.95
N LYS A 364 -6.61 14.65 12.10
CA LYS A 364 -6.20 15.31 13.35
C LYS A 364 -4.73 15.10 13.65
N GLU A 365 -4.19 13.97 13.21
CA GLU A 365 -2.80 13.56 13.43
C GLU A 365 -2.16 13.04 12.13
N LYS A 366 -0.82 13.00 12.09
CA LYS A 366 -0.09 12.65 10.85
C LYS A 366 -0.43 11.24 10.34
N GLY A 367 -0.57 10.26 11.23
CA GLY A 367 -0.93 8.88 10.89
C GLY A 367 -2.33 8.72 10.27
N GLU A 368 -3.23 9.68 10.47
CA GLU A 368 -4.57 9.64 9.88
C GLU A 368 -4.58 9.95 8.37
N VAL A 369 -3.47 10.40 7.79
CA VAL A 369 -3.33 10.52 6.32
C VAL A 369 -3.53 9.16 5.64
N TYR A 370 -3.00 8.08 6.22
CA TYR A 370 -3.20 6.72 5.72
C TYR A 370 -4.68 6.30 5.79
N LYS A 371 -5.36 6.67 6.88
CA LYS A 371 -6.80 6.44 7.04
C LYS A 371 -7.62 7.24 6.02
N ALA A 372 -7.21 8.46 5.70
CA ALA A 372 -7.85 9.26 4.66
C ALA A 372 -7.69 8.62 3.27
N LEU A 373 -6.48 8.15 2.91
CA LEU A 373 -6.24 7.40 1.67
C LEU A 373 -7.15 6.16 1.59
N LYS A 374 -7.21 5.36 2.65
CA LYS A 374 -8.11 4.20 2.73
C LYS A 374 -9.58 4.60 2.64
N THR A 375 -9.98 5.71 3.24
CA THR A 375 -11.37 6.16 3.18
C THR A 375 -11.76 6.45 1.74
N PHE A 376 -10.93 7.23 1.03
CA PHE A 376 -11.23 7.67 -0.34
C PHE A 376 -10.99 6.61 -1.41
N PHE A 377 -10.02 5.73 -1.23
CA PHE A 377 -9.62 4.72 -2.22
C PHE A 377 -9.81 3.30 -1.70
N SER A 378 -10.70 3.06 -0.73
CA SER A 378 -10.97 1.70 -0.29
C SER A 378 -11.56 0.88 -1.43
N LYS A 379 -11.04 -0.35 -1.57
CA LYS A 379 -11.67 -1.33 -2.44
C LYS A 379 -13.09 -1.58 -1.96
N GLN A 380 -14.09 -1.12 -2.72
CA GLN A 380 -15.46 -1.47 -2.42
C GLN A 380 -15.60 -2.97 -2.64
N VAL A 381 -15.90 -3.70 -1.59
CA VAL A 381 -16.35 -5.09 -1.71
C VAL A 381 -17.67 -5.00 -2.46
N SER A 382 -17.60 -5.15 -3.78
CA SER A 382 -18.76 -5.32 -4.63
C SER A 382 -19.56 -6.48 -4.05
N GLY A 383 -20.66 -6.14 -3.37
CA GLY A 383 -21.56 -7.11 -2.77
C GLY A 383 -21.99 -8.14 -3.81
N ALA A 384 -22.04 -9.39 -3.35
CA ALA A 384 -22.57 -10.54 -4.08
C ALA A 384 -23.99 -10.32 -4.61
#